data_AF-A0A661JDY8-F1
#
_entry.id   AF-A0A661JDY8-F1
#
_cell.length_a   1.000
_cell.length_b   1.000
_cell.length_c   1.000
_cell.angle_alpha   90.00
_cell.angle_beta   90.00
_cell.angle_gamma   90.00
#
_symmetry.space_group_name_H-M   'P 1'
#
loop_
_entity.id
_entity.type
_entity.pdbx_description
1 polymer ?
#
loop_
_entity_poly.entity_id
_entity_poly.type
_entity_poly.pdbx_seq_one_letter_code
_entity_poly.pdbx_strand_id
1 'polypeptide(L)'
;MELQREVSESMEEGKDIFQGVLKGSPRLAYEEERAIKKALMLRKWVSPLETKAVENSYFVYSGVIRRVGEDFSWLAEALAALAREKGWEERVVEKIEELSQRLIYGVTAQGLPLSRIRLRGLGRTYINQLLYQGYDTPEAIAELPLSELERILPKRLAQRLHQYCQLHYAPKPEKSNNSQKIKEEKAFPSLSLTLPPTSFSLLTLLAKRAGEVVTRDEIYSHLWPDFSDPDGSSNPYEHQISDHKRKIISQIKKAVKGKVDPTSEEIKSLIITKRKVGYMLNLKREEVWVLVDD
;
A
#
# COMPACT_ATOMS: atom_id res chain seq x y z
N MET A 1 1.81 39.21 -2.73
CA MET A 1 0.46 39.43 -3.28
C MET A 1 -0.27 38.11 -3.60
N GLU A 2 0.33 37.16 -4.33
CA GLU A 2 -0.32 35.88 -4.66
C GLU A 2 -0.62 35.01 -3.42
N LEU A 3 0.35 34.86 -2.50
CA LEU A 3 0.17 34.13 -1.25
C LEU A 3 -0.85 34.75 -0.29
N GLN A 4 -0.92 36.08 -0.21
CA GLN A 4 -1.92 36.78 0.60
C GLN A 4 -3.33 36.45 0.12
N ARG A 5 -3.55 36.55 -1.21
CA ARG A 5 -4.82 36.20 -1.83
C ARG A 5 -5.19 34.73 -1.58
N GLU A 6 -4.23 33.82 -1.67
CA GLU A 6 -4.50 32.39 -1.46
C GLU A 6 -4.79 32.04 0.01
N VAL A 7 -4.17 32.72 0.97
CA VAL A 7 -4.53 32.64 2.39
C VAL A 7 -5.95 33.16 2.61
N SER A 8 -6.29 34.31 2.02
CA SER A 8 -7.61 34.93 2.10
C SER A 8 -8.70 34.05 1.49
N GLU A 9 -8.48 33.51 0.29
CA GLU A 9 -9.39 32.56 -0.40
C GLU A 9 -9.61 31.29 0.42
N SER A 10 -8.70 30.99 1.35
CA SER A 10 -8.82 29.84 2.23
C SER A 10 -9.50 30.09 3.56
N MET A 11 -9.88 31.34 3.84
CA MET A 11 -10.52 31.77 5.09
C MET A 11 -9.70 31.45 6.35
N GLU A 12 -8.38 31.38 6.22
CA GLU A 12 -7.47 31.04 7.31
C GLU A 12 -6.80 32.27 7.95
N GLU A 13 -7.29 33.46 7.64
CA GLU A 13 -6.66 34.74 7.98
C GLU A 13 -6.46 34.96 9.49
N GLY A 14 -7.29 34.32 10.31
CA GLY A 14 -7.23 34.40 11.76
C GLY A 14 -6.08 33.62 12.42
N LYS A 15 -5.33 32.79 11.68
CA LYS A 15 -4.24 31.98 12.26
C LYS A 15 -2.94 32.77 12.33
N ASP A 16 -2.27 32.69 13.48
CA ASP A 16 -1.00 33.39 13.74
C ASP A 16 0.08 33.10 12.69
N ILE A 17 0.13 31.85 12.19
CA ILE A 17 1.09 31.41 11.17
C ILE A 17 0.98 32.18 9.84
N PHE A 18 -0.17 32.82 9.56
CA PHE A 18 -0.38 33.59 8.33
C PHE A 18 -0.28 35.10 8.54
N GLN A 19 -0.19 35.57 9.79
CA GLN A 19 -0.13 37.01 10.09
C GLN A 19 1.09 37.70 9.48
N GLY A 20 2.23 37.01 9.39
CA GLY A 20 3.43 37.52 8.71
C GLY A 20 3.22 37.77 7.21
N VAL A 21 2.50 36.86 6.54
CA VAL A 21 2.12 37.00 5.11
C VAL A 21 1.11 38.12 4.92
N LEU A 22 0.07 38.17 5.75
CA LEU A 22 -1.01 39.14 5.63
C LEU A 22 -0.56 40.57 5.92
N LYS A 23 0.32 40.77 6.90
CA LYS A 23 0.85 42.10 7.27
C LYS A 23 1.92 42.63 6.32
N GLY A 24 2.29 41.86 5.30
CA GLY A 24 3.30 42.28 4.31
C GLY A 24 4.66 42.56 4.96
N SER A 25 5.00 41.83 6.04
CA SER A 25 6.27 42.06 6.73
C SER A 25 7.42 41.79 5.76
N PRO A 26 8.33 42.75 5.51
CA PRO A 26 9.44 42.59 4.57
C PRO A 26 10.49 41.55 4.99
N ARG A 27 10.24 40.85 6.11
CA ARG A 27 11.05 39.81 6.72
C ARG A 27 10.24 38.54 7.03
N LEU A 28 9.33 38.12 6.17
CA LEU A 28 9.14 36.67 6.14
C LEU A 28 10.48 36.09 5.72
N ALA A 29 11.07 35.24 6.55
CA ALA A 29 12.25 34.51 6.11
C ALA A 29 11.84 33.76 4.85
N TYR A 30 12.68 33.77 3.81
CA TYR A 30 12.44 33.06 2.55
C TYR A 30 11.96 31.60 2.78
N GLU A 31 12.40 31.00 3.89
CA GLU A 31 11.98 29.68 4.36
C GLU A 31 10.51 29.61 4.82
N GLU A 32 10.00 30.62 5.52
CA GLU A 32 8.61 30.71 5.98
C GLU A 32 7.65 30.82 4.79
N GLU A 33 7.98 31.68 3.82
CA GLU A 33 7.18 31.82 2.59
C GLU A 33 7.08 30.49 1.83
N ARG A 34 8.21 29.77 1.71
CA ARG A 34 8.25 28.44 1.10
C ARG A 34 7.45 27.41 1.90
N ALA A 35 7.51 27.44 3.22
CA ALA A 35 6.75 26.54 4.08
C ALA A 35 5.24 26.74 3.88
N ILE A 36 4.79 27.99 3.84
CA ILE A 36 3.39 28.34 3.62
C ILE A 36 2.93 27.89 2.23
N LYS A 37 3.71 28.16 1.18
CA LYS A 37 3.39 27.72 -0.18
C LYS A 37 3.25 26.19 -0.26
N LYS A 38 4.16 25.44 0.38
CA LYS A 38 4.06 23.97 0.46
C LYS A 38 2.80 23.52 1.21
N ALA A 39 2.48 24.16 2.33
CA ALA A 39 1.29 23.82 3.12
C ALA A 39 -0.01 24.04 2.32
N LEU A 40 -0.14 25.17 1.63
CA LEU A 40 -1.29 25.47 0.77
C LEU A 40 -1.40 24.47 -0.38
N MET A 41 -0.27 24.15 -1.01
CA MET A 41 -0.19 23.14 -2.07
C MET A 41 -0.63 21.76 -1.59
N LEU A 42 -0.14 21.31 -0.44
CA LEU A 42 -0.51 20.02 0.14
C LEU A 42 -1.97 19.99 0.59
N ARG A 43 -2.53 21.11 1.04
CA ARG A 43 -3.97 21.22 1.33
C ARG A 43 -4.80 21.01 0.07
N LYS A 44 -4.43 21.62 -1.06
CA LYS A 44 -5.08 21.38 -2.36
C LYS A 44 -4.84 19.94 -2.85
N TRP A 45 -3.66 19.39 -2.61
CA TRP A 45 -3.30 18.01 -2.97
C TRP A 45 -4.24 16.98 -2.35
N VAL A 46 -4.52 17.07 -1.05
CA VAL A 46 -5.42 16.13 -0.32
C VAL A 46 -6.91 16.48 -0.43
N SER A 47 -7.26 17.43 -1.30
CA SER A 47 -8.64 17.87 -1.56
C SER A 47 -9.27 17.12 -2.75
N PRO A 48 -10.59 17.26 -2.98
CA PRO A 48 -11.26 16.71 -4.15
C PRO A 48 -10.84 17.31 -5.50
N LEU A 49 -10.05 18.40 -5.52
CA LEU A 49 -9.64 19.09 -6.74
C LEU A 49 -8.97 18.14 -7.74
N GLU A 50 -9.13 18.39 -9.04
CA GLU A 50 -8.43 17.60 -10.05
C GLU A 50 -6.91 17.79 -9.98
N THR A 51 -6.16 16.75 -10.34
CA THR A 51 -4.68 16.77 -10.28
C THR A 51 -4.14 17.91 -11.13
N LYS A 52 -4.69 18.09 -12.33
CA LYS A 52 -4.34 19.17 -13.26
C LYS A 52 -4.59 20.56 -12.68
N ALA A 53 -5.65 20.74 -11.89
CA ALA A 53 -5.94 22.03 -11.23
C ALA A 53 -4.89 22.36 -10.17
N VAL A 54 -4.44 21.37 -9.40
CA VAL A 54 -3.35 21.55 -8.42
C VAL A 54 -2.02 21.84 -9.14
N GLU A 55 -1.70 21.10 -10.20
CA GLU A 55 -0.48 21.33 -11.00
C GLU A 55 -0.45 22.75 -11.57
N ASN A 56 -1.56 23.21 -12.15
CA ASN A 56 -1.69 24.56 -12.71
C ASN A 56 -1.62 25.66 -11.63
N SER A 57 -2.12 25.39 -10.42
CA SER A 57 -2.11 26.39 -9.32
C SER A 57 -0.68 26.69 -8.82
N TYR A 58 0.25 25.73 -8.94
CA TYR A 58 1.61 25.89 -8.41
C TYR A 58 2.71 25.79 -9.46
N PHE A 59 2.36 25.51 -10.72
CA PHE A 59 3.30 25.26 -11.82
C PHE A 59 4.28 24.11 -11.50
N VAL A 60 3.76 23.05 -10.88
CA VAL A 60 4.55 21.89 -10.44
C VAL A 60 3.83 20.61 -10.85
N TYR A 61 4.55 19.66 -11.45
CA TYR A 61 3.99 18.36 -11.81
C TYR A 61 3.66 17.50 -10.58
N SER A 62 2.59 16.72 -10.68
CA SER A 62 2.05 15.85 -9.63
C SER A 62 3.07 14.87 -9.06
N GLY A 63 4.08 14.44 -9.84
CA GLY A 63 5.18 13.62 -9.32
C GLY A 63 6.02 14.33 -8.25
N VAL A 64 6.25 15.65 -8.40
CA VAL A 64 6.96 16.46 -7.41
C VAL A 64 6.06 16.74 -6.21
N ILE A 65 4.78 17.06 -6.44
CA ILE A 65 3.81 17.26 -5.35
C ILE A 65 3.70 16.00 -4.49
N ARG A 66 3.65 14.83 -5.14
CA ARG A 66 3.64 13.52 -4.48
C ARG A 66 4.88 13.33 -3.60
N ARG A 67 6.08 13.64 -4.11
CA ARG A 67 7.32 13.52 -3.32
C ARG A 67 7.27 14.41 -2.07
N VAL A 68 6.82 15.66 -2.21
CA VAL A 68 6.63 16.55 -1.07
C VAL A 68 5.56 16.00 -0.11
N GLY A 69 4.48 15.40 -0.63
CA GLY A 69 3.46 14.74 0.18
C GLY A 69 4.00 13.53 0.95
N GLU A 70 4.87 12.73 0.34
CA GLU A 70 5.57 11.62 0.99
C GLU A 70 6.49 12.12 2.13
N ASP A 71 7.29 13.16 1.89
CA ASP A 71 8.14 13.77 2.93
C ASP A 71 7.30 14.29 4.11
N PHE A 72 6.18 14.96 3.84
CA PHE A 72 5.31 15.51 4.88
C PHE A 72 4.45 14.45 5.57
N SER A 73 4.18 13.31 4.92
CA SER A 73 3.52 12.18 5.56
C SER A 73 4.38 11.64 6.70
N TRP A 74 5.69 11.51 6.49
CA TRP A 74 6.62 11.11 7.56
C TRP A 74 6.65 12.11 8.72
N LEU A 75 6.63 13.41 8.42
CA LEU A 75 6.56 14.45 9.45
C LEU A 75 5.24 14.40 10.24
N ALA A 76 4.12 14.18 9.56
CA ALA A 76 2.81 14.05 10.19
C ALA A 76 2.72 12.77 11.04
N GLU A 77 3.29 11.65 10.59
CA GLU A 77 3.35 10.41 11.36
C GLU A 77 4.21 10.60 12.63
N ALA A 78 5.37 11.25 12.51
CA ALA A 78 6.21 11.58 13.67
C ALA A 78 5.48 12.53 14.65
N LEU A 79 4.75 13.52 14.13
CA LEU A 79 3.93 14.40 14.95
C LEU A 79 2.82 13.65 15.69
N ALA A 80 2.14 12.70 15.04
CA ALA A 80 1.12 11.87 15.69
C ALA A 80 1.71 11.02 16.81
N ALA A 81 2.88 10.40 16.58
CA ALA A 81 3.58 9.62 17.59
C ALA A 81 3.97 10.47 18.82
N LEU A 82 4.51 11.67 18.59
CA LEU A 82 4.84 12.61 19.66
C LEU A 82 3.61 13.14 20.39
N ALA A 83 2.54 13.46 19.66
CA ALA A 83 1.29 13.94 20.25
C ALA A 83 0.67 12.89 21.18
N ARG A 84 0.67 11.62 20.76
CA ARG A 84 0.23 10.49 21.60
C ARG A 84 1.05 10.38 22.88
N GLU A 85 2.38 10.44 22.77
CA GLU A 85 3.28 10.39 23.93
C GLU A 85 3.09 11.59 24.88
N LYS A 86 2.77 12.76 24.32
CA LYS A 86 2.48 13.98 25.10
C LYS A 86 1.06 14.02 25.68
N GLY A 87 0.27 12.96 25.49
CA GLY A 87 -1.08 12.87 26.03
C GLY A 87 -2.08 13.81 25.36
N TRP A 88 -1.88 14.12 24.07
CA TRP A 88 -2.89 14.85 23.30
C TRP A 88 -4.15 14.00 23.15
N GLU A 89 -5.31 14.64 22.95
CA GLU A 89 -6.57 13.93 22.73
C GLU A 89 -6.47 12.95 21.55
N GLU A 90 -6.95 11.71 21.72
CA GLU A 90 -6.83 10.68 20.68
C GLU A 90 -7.49 11.11 19.36
N ARG A 91 -8.60 11.85 19.41
CA ARG A 91 -9.26 12.42 18.23
C ARG A 91 -8.36 13.36 17.42
N VAL A 92 -7.44 14.06 18.07
CA VAL A 92 -6.46 14.93 17.40
C VAL A 92 -5.36 14.08 16.78
N VAL A 93 -4.88 13.07 17.50
CA VAL A 93 -3.89 12.11 16.99
C VAL A 93 -4.41 11.39 15.74
N GLU A 94 -5.62 10.86 15.78
CA GLU A 94 -6.29 10.19 14.65
C GLU A 94 -6.39 11.10 13.42
N LYS A 95 -6.71 12.39 13.61
CA LYS A 95 -6.75 13.37 12.51
C LYS A 95 -5.37 13.58 11.87
N ILE A 96 -4.30 13.57 12.66
CA ILE A 96 -2.94 13.72 12.15
C ILE A 96 -2.50 12.44 11.40
N GLU A 97 -2.84 11.26 11.93
CA GLU A 97 -2.59 9.98 11.26
C GLU A 97 -3.35 9.85 9.94
N GLU A 98 -4.63 10.26 9.89
CA GLU A 98 -5.40 10.32 8.66
C GLU A 98 -4.76 11.28 7.65
N LEU A 99 -4.36 12.48 8.09
CA LEU A 99 -3.68 13.45 7.23
C LEU A 99 -2.38 12.86 6.66
N SER A 100 -1.58 12.17 7.48
CA SER A 100 -0.37 11.49 7.02
C SER A 100 -0.67 10.53 5.87
N GLN A 101 -1.68 9.67 6.01
CA GLN A 101 -2.07 8.71 4.96
C GLN A 101 -2.53 9.42 3.69
N ARG A 102 -3.30 10.51 3.83
CA ARG A 102 -3.82 11.27 2.68
C ARG A 102 -2.72 11.98 1.92
N LEU A 103 -1.68 12.46 2.59
CA LEU A 103 -0.55 13.17 1.97
C LEU A 103 0.23 12.31 0.98
N ILE A 104 0.43 11.02 1.28
CA ILE A 104 1.12 10.06 0.40
C ILE A 104 0.43 9.96 -0.96
N TYR A 105 -0.89 9.83 -0.94
CA TYR A 105 -1.68 9.49 -2.13
C TYR A 105 -2.35 10.70 -2.78
N GLY A 106 -2.44 11.83 -2.06
CA GLY A 106 -3.14 13.03 -2.52
C GLY A 106 -4.64 12.86 -2.61
N VAL A 107 -5.24 12.09 -1.70
CA VAL A 107 -6.67 11.79 -1.76
C VAL A 107 -7.39 12.36 -0.55
N THR A 108 -8.71 12.47 -0.66
CA THR A 108 -9.58 12.75 0.47
C THR A 108 -9.62 11.55 1.42
N ALA A 109 -10.20 11.71 2.61
CA ALA A 109 -10.40 10.59 3.54
C ALA A 109 -11.16 9.43 2.90
N GLN A 110 -12.20 9.73 2.11
CA GLN A 110 -12.99 8.74 1.36
C GLN A 110 -12.17 7.99 0.30
N GLY A 111 -11.09 8.59 -0.22
CA GLY A 111 -10.22 7.92 -1.20
C GLY A 111 -9.19 6.97 -0.58
N LEU A 112 -9.03 6.98 0.75
CA LEU A 112 -8.03 6.14 1.42
C LEU A 112 -8.22 4.64 1.19
N PRO A 113 -9.44 4.06 1.29
CA PRO A 113 -9.66 2.64 1.03
C PRO A 113 -9.15 2.22 -0.36
N LEU A 114 -9.45 3.03 -1.39
CA LEU A 114 -9.02 2.77 -2.76
C LEU A 114 -7.51 2.97 -2.95
N SER A 115 -6.92 3.98 -2.29
CA SER A 115 -5.47 4.24 -2.39
C SER A 115 -4.60 3.11 -1.81
N ARG A 116 -5.16 2.31 -0.88
CA ARG A 116 -4.52 1.12 -0.31
C ARG A 116 -4.46 -0.04 -1.31
N ILE A 117 -5.30 -0.01 -2.35
CA ILE A 117 -5.20 -0.92 -3.50
C ILE A 117 -3.97 -0.48 -4.30
N ARG A 118 -2.82 -1.10 -4.02
CA ARG A 118 -1.52 -0.77 -4.65
C ARG A 118 -1.42 -1.28 -6.08
N LEU A 119 -2.38 -0.90 -6.92
CA LEU A 119 -2.48 -1.34 -8.31
C LEU A 119 -1.85 -0.30 -9.23
N ARG A 120 -0.83 -0.70 -10.00
CA ARG A 120 -0.14 0.20 -10.93
C ARG A 120 -1.14 0.82 -11.90
N GLY A 121 -1.18 2.15 -11.94
CA GLY A 121 -2.12 2.93 -12.75
C GLY A 121 -3.32 3.48 -11.96
N LEU A 122 -3.62 2.95 -10.77
CA LEU A 122 -4.66 3.49 -9.89
C LEU A 122 -4.08 4.65 -9.05
N GLY A 123 -3.95 5.82 -9.69
CA GLY A 123 -3.50 7.05 -9.03
C GLY A 123 -4.66 7.95 -8.58
N ARG A 124 -4.32 9.06 -7.91
CA ARG A 124 -5.23 10.11 -7.45
C ARG A 124 -6.34 10.47 -8.44
N THR A 125 -5.99 10.67 -9.72
CA THR A 125 -6.95 11.04 -10.76
C THR A 125 -8.07 10.00 -10.90
N TYR A 126 -7.72 8.72 -11.01
CA TYR A 126 -8.69 7.63 -11.16
C TYR A 126 -9.42 7.32 -9.85
N ILE A 127 -8.77 7.47 -8.70
CA ILE A 127 -9.43 7.38 -7.39
C ILE A 127 -10.51 8.45 -7.28
N ASN A 128 -10.19 9.71 -7.61
CA ASN A 128 -11.17 10.80 -7.56
C ASN A 128 -12.31 10.60 -8.57
N GLN A 129 -12.05 10.01 -9.75
CA GLN A 129 -13.10 9.65 -10.70
C GLN A 129 -14.05 8.58 -10.14
N LEU A 130 -13.53 7.57 -9.44
CA LEU A 130 -14.34 6.56 -8.76
C LEU A 130 -15.19 7.18 -7.65
N LEU A 131 -14.59 8.05 -6.82
CA LEU A 131 -15.29 8.78 -5.76
C LEU A 131 -16.39 9.68 -6.31
N TYR A 132 -16.15 10.37 -7.44
CA TYR A 132 -17.16 11.22 -8.09
C TYR A 132 -18.39 10.42 -8.53
N GLN A 133 -18.19 9.14 -8.88
CA GLN A 133 -19.26 8.20 -9.24
C GLN A 133 -19.85 7.48 -8.01
N GLY A 134 -19.41 7.81 -6.80
CA GLY A 134 -19.92 7.23 -5.56
C GLY A 134 -19.24 5.92 -5.13
N TYR A 135 -18.18 5.50 -5.80
CA TYR A 135 -17.42 4.30 -5.44
C TYR A 135 -16.24 4.68 -4.55
N ASP A 136 -16.40 4.54 -3.24
CA ASP A 136 -15.40 4.87 -2.22
C ASP A 136 -14.79 3.67 -1.50
N THR A 137 -15.32 2.47 -1.76
CA THR A 137 -14.88 1.20 -1.15
C THR A 137 -14.52 0.14 -2.20
N PRO A 138 -13.52 -0.72 -1.93
CA PRO A 138 -13.21 -1.88 -2.78
C PRO A 138 -14.41 -2.83 -2.98
N GLU A 139 -15.26 -2.96 -1.95
CA GLU A 139 -16.48 -3.76 -1.95
C GLU A 139 -17.50 -3.23 -2.98
N ALA A 140 -17.76 -1.92 -3.00
CA ALA A 140 -18.64 -1.30 -4.00
C ALA A 140 -18.13 -1.52 -5.43
N ILE A 141 -16.81 -1.56 -5.63
CA ILE A 141 -16.20 -1.85 -6.94
C ILE A 141 -16.33 -3.35 -7.30
N ALA A 142 -16.31 -4.24 -6.31
CA ALA A 142 -16.53 -5.66 -6.54
C ALA A 142 -17.95 -5.94 -7.04
N GLU A 143 -18.96 -5.25 -6.50
CA GLU A 143 -20.36 -5.41 -6.92
C GLU A 143 -20.64 -4.82 -8.32
N LEU A 144 -19.79 -3.93 -8.80
CA LEU A 144 -19.97 -3.25 -10.09
C LEU A 144 -19.62 -4.17 -11.27
N PRO A 145 -20.48 -4.29 -12.30
CA PRO A 145 -20.13 -5.00 -13.53
C PRO A 145 -18.90 -4.39 -14.21
N LEU A 146 -18.02 -5.23 -14.75
CA LEU A 146 -16.80 -4.78 -15.45
C LEU A 146 -17.09 -3.72 -16.53
N SER A 147 -18.20 -3.85 -17.26
CA SER A 147 -18.59 -2.91 -18.31
C SER A 147 -18.80 -1.49 -17.80
N GLU A 148 -19.35 -1.32 -16.60
CA GLU A 148 -19.56 0.00 -15.99
C GLU A 148 -18.23 0.57 -15.49
N LEU A 149 -17.33 -0.28 -14.97
CA LEU A 149 -16.00 0.16 -14.57
C LEU A 149 -15.13 0.60 -15.77
N GLU A 150 -15.27 -0.07 -16.92
CA GLU A 150 -14.60 0.30 -18.19
C GLU A 150 -15.09 1.65 -18.76
N ARG A 151 -16.25 2.18 -18.32
CA ARG A 151 -16.72 3.54 -18.69
C ARG A 151 -16.04 4.63 -17.88
N ILE A 152 -15.56 4.31 -16.67
CA ILE A 152 -14.91 5.24 -15.75
C ILE A 152 -13.40 5.20 -15.92
N LEU A 153 -12.83 4.00 -16.10
CA LEU A 153 -11.39 3.77 -16.10
C LEU A 153 -10.90 3.20 -17.45
N PRO A 154 -9.61 3.41 -17.81
CA PRO A 154 -9.02 2.74 -18.96
C PRO A 154 -9.20 1.23 -18.88
N LYS A 155 -9.55 0.60 -20.02
CA LYS A 155 -9.92 -0.82 -20.11
C LYS A 155 -9.03 -1.77 -19.29
N ARG A 156 -7.70 -1.70 -19.47
CA ARG A 156 -6.74 -2.54 -18.74
C ARG A 156 -6.73 -2.28 -17.23
N LEU A 157 -6.95 -1.03 -16.81
CA LEU A 157 -7.02 -0.66 -15.40
C LEU A 157 -8.32 -1.16 -14.77
N ALA A 158 -9.45 -0.97 -15.45
CA ALA A 158 -10.75 -1.47 -15.04
C ALA A 158 -10.72 -3.00 -14.82
N GLN A 159 -10.22 -3.75 -15.80
CA GLN A 159 -10.12 -5.21 -15.72
C GLN A 159 -9.29 -5.68 -14.52
N ARG A 160 -8.10 -5.11 -14.33
CA ARG A 160 -7.21 -5.46 -13.21
C ARG A 160 -7.81 -5.07 -11.86
N LEU A 161 -8.46 -3.91 -11.78
CA LEU A 161 -9.10 -3.44 -10.55
C LEU A 161 -10.32 -4.29 -10.20
N HIS A 162 -11.18 -4.60 -11.18
CA HIS A 162 -12.35 -5.46 -10.99
C HIS A 162 -11.93 -6.87 -10.55
N GLN A 163 -10.95 -7.48 -11.24
CA GLN A 163 -10.42 -8.79 -10.85
C GLN A 163 -9.86 -8.78 -9.42
N TYR A 164 -9.10 -7.74 -9.06
CA TYR A 164 -8.57 -7.58 -7.70
C TYR A 164 -9.69 -7.45 -6.66
N CYS A 165 -10.71 -6.64 -6.94
CA CYS A 165 -11.82 -6.42 -6.01
C CYS A 165 -12.68 -7.68 -5.86
N GLN A 166 -12.96 -8.38 -6.96
CA GLN A 166 -13.66 -9.66 -6.95
C GLN A 166 -12.92 -10.72 -6.12
N LEU A 167 -11.60 -10.84 -6.28
CA LEU A 167 -10.80 -11.84 -5.56
C LEU A 167 -10.74 -11.60 -4.06
N HIS A 168 -10.72 -10.34 -3.62
CA HIS A 168 -10.43 -9.97 -2.23
C HIS A 168 -11.63 -9.44 -1.43
N TYR A 169 -12.66 -8.93 -2.11
CA TYR A 169 -13.76 -8.18 -1.50
C TYR A 169 -15.14 -8.61 -1.99
N ALA A 170 -15.26 -9.57 -2.92
CA ALA A 170 -16.57 -10.10 -3.29
C ALA A 170 -17.25 -10.78 -2.08
N PRO A 171 -18.58 -10.68 -1.98
CA PRO A 171 -19.33 -11.42 -0.97
C PRO A 171 -19.08 -12.92 -1.16
N LYS A 172 -18.46 -13.55 -0.16
CA LYS A 172 -18.31 -15.01 -0.13
C LYS A 172 -19.72 -15.60 -0.11
N PRO A 173 -20.04 -16.58 -0.98
CA PRO A 173 -21.34 -17.24 -0.89
C PRO A 173 -21.50 -17.80 0.51
N GLU A 174 -22.66 -17.53 1.13
CA GLU A 174 -23.06 -18.16 2.38
C GLU A 174 -22.81 -19.66 2.25
N LYS A 175 -22.04 -20.21 3.20
CA LYS A 175 -21.73 -21.63 3.22
C LYS A 175 -23.04 -22.39 3.38
N SER A 176 -23.59 -22.88 2.28
CA SER A 176 -24.51 -24.00 2.32
C SER A 176 -23.72 -25.16 2.91
N ASN A 177 -24.12 -25.56 4.12
CA ASN A 177 -23.71 -26.81 4.70
C ASN A 177 -24.20 -27.93 3.78
N ASN A 178 -23.35 -28.36 2.85
CA ASN A 178 -23.46 -29.72 2.36
C ASN A 178 -22.08 -30.32 2.18
N SER A 179 -21.75 -31.13 3.18
CA SER A 179 -20.59 -32.00 3.23
C SER A 179 -20.69 -33.02 2.11
N GLN A 180 -19.69 -33.07 1.23
CA GLN A 180 -19.36 -34.34 0.57
C GLN A 180 -17.90 -34.68 0.87
N LYS A 181 -17.79 -35.68 1.75
CA LYS A 181 -16.56 -36.37 2.14
C LYS A 181 -15.83 -36.87 0.90
N ILE A 182 -14.59 -36.42 0.72
CA ILE A 182 -13.58 -37.18 -0.03
C ILE A 182 -12.69 -37.84 1.02
N LYS A 183 -12.51 -39.15 0.85
CA LYS A 183 -11.91 -40.09 1.80
C LYS A 183 -10.48 -39.69 2.17
N GLU A 184 -10.21 -39.82 3.46
CA GLU A 184 -8.91 -39.68 4.11
C GLU A 184 -7.95 -40.78 3.66
N GLU A 185 -6.73 -40.40 3.26
CA GLU A 185 -5.55 -41.23 3.47
C GLU A 185 -4.42 -40.35 4.06
N LYS A 186 -4.07 -40.69 5.30
CA LYS A 186 -2.97 -40.16 6.15
C LYS A 186 -2.97 -38.65 6.38
N ALA A 187 -3.82 -38.25 7.33
CA ALA A 187 -3.89 -36.91 7.89
C ALA A 187 -2.59 -36.52 8.61
N PHE A 188 -1.71 -35.80 7.90
CA PHE A 188 -1.02 -34.68 8.55
C PHE A 188 -2.09 -33.61 8.81
N PRO A 189 -2.10 -32.93 9.97
CA PRO A 189 -3.05 -31.84 10.21
C PRO A 189 -2.86 -30.79 9.12
N SER A 190 -3.82 -30.71 8.19
CA SER A 190 -3.72 -29.80 7.06
C SER A 190 -3.77 -28.36 7.57
N LEU A 191 -2.66 -27.66 7.36
CA LEU A 191 -2.48 -26.29 7.79
C LEU A 191 -2.88 -25.35 6.66
N SER A 192 -4.04 -24.72 6.75
CA SER A 192 -4.46 -23.70 5.79
C SER A 192 -3.74 -22.38 6.06
N LEU A 193 -2.98 -21.88 5.08
CA LEU A 193 -2.30 -20.58 5.15
C LEU A 193 -2.94 -19.58 4.18
N THR A 194 -3.23 -18.37 4.65
CA THR A 194 -3.66 -17.26 3.78
C THR A 194 -2.49 -16.33 3.54
N LEU A 195 -1.96 -16.33 2.31
CA LEU A 195 -0.81 -15.52 1.91
C LEU A 195 -1.17 -14.52 0.81
N PRO A 196 -0.61 -13.30 0.83
CA PRO A 196 -0.70 -12.40 -0.32
C PRO A 196 -0.06 -13.03 -1.57
N PRO A 197 -0.55 -12.76 -2.79
CA PRO A 197 -0.10 -13.43 -4.02
C PRO A 197 1.41 -13.45 -4.20
N THR A 198 2.10 -12.33 -4.04
CA THR A 198 3.57 -12.27 -4.17
C THR A 198 4.31 -13.07 -3.09
N SER A 199 3.74 -13.15 -1.88
CA SER A 199 4.32 -13.97 -0.80
C SER A 199 4.07 -15.46 -1.06
N PHE A 200 2.92 -15.79 -1.66
CA PHE A 200 2.62 -17.12 -2.14
C PHE A 200 3.55 -17.51 -3.29
N SER A 201 3.70 -16.68 -4.32
CA SER A 201 4.64 -16.89 -5.43
C SER A 201 6.08 -17.07 -4.94
N LEU A 202 6.53 -16.28 -3.95
CA LEU A 202 7.84 -16.47 -3.33
C LEU A 202 7.95 -17.83 -2.64
N LEU A 203 6.96 -18.20 -1.84
CA LEU A 203 6.94 -19.50 -1.17
C LEU A 203 6.93 -20.65 -2.18
N THR A 204 6.13 -20.55 -3.24
CA THR A 204 6.04 -21.54 -4.32
C THR A 204 7.35 -21.67 -5.08
N LEU A 205 8.02 -20.56 -5.38
CA LEU A 205 9.34 -20.56 -6.01
C LEU A 205 10.38 -21.30 -5.14
N LEU A 206 10.42 -20.96 -3.84
CA LEU A 206 11.31 -21.61 -2.89
C LEU A 206 10.94 -23.09 -2.66
N ALA A 207 9.65 -23.43 -2.71
CA ALA A 207 9.15 -24.80 -2.57
C ALA A 207 9.52 -25.68 -3.77
N LYS A 208 9.43 -25.14 -5.00
CA LYS A 208 9.89 -25.85 -6.22
C LYS A 208 11.38 -26.19 -6.19
N ARG A 209 12.18 -25.43 -5.43
CA ARG A 209 13.63 -25.59 -5.26
C ARG A 209 13.99 -25.76 -3.78
N ALA A 210 13.20 -26.54 -3.04
CA ALA A 210 13.44 -26.76 -1.61
C ALA A 210 14.84 -27.35 -1.35
N GLY A 211 15.55 -26.80 -0.37
CA GLY A 211 16.94 -27.14 -0.06
C GLY A 211 17.99 -26.43 -0.93
N GLU A 212 17.59 -25.73 -2.01
CA GLU A 212 18.49 -24.93 -2.84
C GLU A 212 18.40 -23.43 -2.49
N VAL A 213 19.53 -22.73 -2.60
CA VAL A 213 19.53 -21.27 -2.48
C VAL A 213 19.04 -20.67 -3.78
N VAL A 214 17.88 -20.02 -3.74
CA VAL A 214 17.39 -19.19 -4.85
C VAL A 214 17.96 -17.78 -4.68
N THR A 215 18.71 -17.33 -5.67
CA THR A 215 19.39 -16.03 -5.64
C THR A 215 18.38 -14.90 -5.63
N ARG A 216 18.82 -13.73 -5.17
CA ARG A 216 17.99 -12.51 -5.22
C ARG A 216 17.53 -12.21 -6.63
N ASP A 217 18.41 -12.30 -7.62
CA ASP A 217 18.09 -11.94 -9.00
C ASP A 217 17.07 -12.92 -9.62
N GLU A 218 17.18 -14.23 -9.32
CA GLU A 218 16.18 -15.22 -9.71
C GLU A 218 14.82 -14.95 -9.03
N ILE A 219 14.84 -14.59 -7.74
CA ILE A 219 13.60 -14.22 -7.02
C ILE A 219 13.00 -12.94 -7.63
N TYR A 220 13.82 -11.93 -7.92
CA TYR A 220 13.35 -10.69 -8.52
C TYR A 220 12.74 -10.94 -9.90
N SER A 221 13.44 -11.70 -10.75
CA SER A 221 12.99 -12.05 -12.10
C SER A 221 11.73 -12.90 -12.09
N HIS A 222 11.54 -13.73 -11.07
CA HIS A 222 10.34 -14.55 -10.95
C HIS A 222 9.13 -13.78 -10.40
N LEU A 223 9.34 -12.95 -9.37
CA LEU A 223 8.25 -12.20 -8.72
C LEU A 223 7.87 -10.94 -9.49
N TRP A 224 8.82 -10.37 -10.23
CA TRP A 224 8.71 -9.11 -10.94
C TRP A 224 9.44 -9.18 -12.30
N PRO A 225 9.05 -10.09 -13.21
CA PRO A 225 9.71 -10.27 -14.51
C PRO A 225 9.74 -8.99 -15.36
N ASP A 226 8.75 -8.12 -15.20
CA ASP A 226 8.64 -6.84 -15.91
C ASP A 226 9.62 -5.75 -15.40
N PHE A 227 10.45 -6.05 -14.39
CA PHE A 227 11.35 -5.09 -13.72
C PHE A 227 12.82 -5.56 -13.67
N SER A 228 13.12 -6.76 -14.17
CA SER A 228 14.50 -7.28 -14.22
C SER A 228 15.29 -6.61 -15.35
N ASP A 229 15.78 -5.40 -15.09
CA ASP A 229 16.78 -4.76 -15.95
C ASP A 229 18.21 -5.28 -15.62
N PRO A 230 19.05 -5.55 -16.64
CA PRO A 230 20.46 -5.94 -16.43
C PRO A 230 21.28 -4.90 -15.64
N ASP A 231 20.89 -3.63 -15.72
CA ASP A 231 21.62 -2.49 -15.13
C ASP A 231 21.16 -2.09 -13.71
N GLY A 232 20.16 -2.79 -13.14
CA GLY A 232 19.77 -2.64 -11.73
C GLY A 232 19.17 -1.29 -11.29
N SER A 233 18.98 -0.34 -12.21
CA SER A 233 18.48 1.02 -11.92
C SER A 233 16.97 1.11 -11.67
N SER A 234 16.21 0.10 -12.13
CA SER A 234 14.74 0.01 -12.05
C SER A 234 14.25 -1.08 -11.07
N ASN A 235 15.17 -1.78 -10.40
CA ASN A 235 14.81 -2.87 -9.49
C ASN A 235 14.02 -2.34 -8.28
N PRO A 236 12.85 -2.93 -7.96
CA PRO A 236 12.07 -2.50 -6.80
C PRO A 236 12.86 -2.79 -5.50
N TYR A 237 12.93 -1.79 -4.61
CA TYR A 237 13.45 -1.80 -3.23
C TYR A 237 14.13 -3.11 -2.75
N GLU A 238 15.40 -3.02 -2.34
CA GLU A 238 16.26 -4.16 -1.90
C GLU A 238 15.68 -5.01 -0.74
N HIS A 239 14.67 -4.49 -0.03
CA HIS A 239 14.08 -5.11 1.17
C HIS A 239 12.75 -5.85 0.94
N GLN A 240 12.14 -5.80 -0.26
CA GLN A 240 10.80 -6.38 -0.48
C GLN A 240 10.73 -7.90 -0.25
N ILE A 241 11.77 -8.63 -0.65
CA ILE A 241 11.84 -10.09 -0.43
C ILE A 241 11.84 -10.41 1.07
N SER A 242 12.52 -9.60 1.88
CA SER A 242 12.55 -9.74 3.34
C SER A 242 11.17 -9.54 3.96
N ASP A 243 10.37 -8.60 3.45
CA ASP A 243 9.02 -8.35 3.92
C ASP A 243 8.07 -9.50 3.58
N HIS A 244 8.18 -10.05 2.36
CA HIS A 244 7.42 -11.24 1.95
C HIS A 244 7.80 -12.45 2.80
N LYS A 245 9.09 -12.68 3.07
CA LYS A 245 9.56 -13.69 4.03
C LYS A 245 8.90 -13.49 5.41
N ARG A 246 8.95 -12.28 5.98
CA ARG A 246 8.35 -11.99 7.30
C ARG A 246 6.85 -12.31 7.32
N LYS A 247 6.12 -12.00 6.25
CA LYS A 247 4.70 -12.32 6.12
C LYS A 247 4.43 -13.82 6.08
N ILE A 248 5.21 -14.58 5.31
CA ILE A 248 5.11 -16.06 5.26
C ILE A 248 5.30 -16.64 6.65
N ILE A 249 6.39 -16.27 7.33
CA ILE A 249 6.72 -16.75 8.66
C ILE A 249 5.63 -16.39 9.68
N SER A 250 5.08 -15.17 9.63
CA SER A 250 3.99 -14.74 10.51
C SER A 250 2.72 -15.57 10.32
N GLN A 251 2.35 -15.88 9.07
CA GLN A 251 1.16 -16.69 8.79
C GLN A 251 1.35 -18.15 9.22
N ILE A 252 2.54 -18.72 9.01
CA ILE A 252 2.87 -20.07 9.50
C ILE A 252 2.78 -20.11 11.03
N LYS A 253 3.35 -19.13 11.74
CA LYS A 253 3.22 -19.02 13.20
C LYS A 253 1.76 -18.98 13.66
N LYS A 254 0.92 -18.19 12.99
CA LYS A 254 -0.50 -18.09 13.32
C LYS A 254 -1.23 -19.40 13.11
N ALA A 255 -0.95 -20.09 12.01
CA ALA A 255 -1.67 -21.30 11.66
C ALA A 255 -1.26 -22.50 12.52
N VAL A 256 0.00 -22.58 12.92
CA VAL A 256 0.50 -23.68 13.77
C VAL A 256 0.11 -23.52 15.25
N LYS A 257 -0.17 -22.29 15.71
CA LYS A 257 -0.57 -21.99 17.09
C LYS A 257 -1.75 -22.86 17.54
N GLY A 258 -1.49 -23.78 18.47
CA GLY A 258 -2.50 -24.68 19.05
C GLY A 258 -2.77 -25.99 18.29
N LYS A 259 -2.04 -26.29 17.21
CA LYS A 259 -2.19 -27.52 16.42
C LYS A 259 -0.94 -28.41 16.42
N VAL A 260 0.24 -27.78 16.41
CA VAL A 260 1.56 -28.41 16.57
C VAL A 260 2.36 -27.45 17.46
N ASP A 261 3.30 -27.95 18.26
CA ASP A 261 4.16 -27.10 19.12
C ASP A 261 5.61 -27.04 18.58
N PRO A 262 5.85 -26.52 17.36
CA PRO A 262 7.21 -26.31 16.89
C PRO A 262 7.82 -25.11 17.60
N THR A 263 9.11 -25.19 17.88
CA THR A 263 9.81 -24.09 18.54
C THR A 263 9.78 -22.83 17.66
N SER A 264 9.81 -21.65 18.30
CA SER A 264 9.92 -20.38 17.57
C SER A 264 11.16 -20.33 16.66
N GLU A 265 12.16 -21.16 16.93
CA GLU A 265 13.39 -21.27 16.15
C GLU A 265 13.23 -22.16 14.93
N GLU A 266 12.52 -23.29 15.04
CA GLU A 266 12.14 -24.14 13.89
C GLU A 266 11.39 -23.33 12.83
N ILE A 267 10.39 -22.54 13.23
CA ILE A 267 9.60 -21.73 12.30
C ILE A 267 10.47 -20.63 11.65
N LYS A 268 11.36 -19.98 12.41
CA LYS A 268 12.27 -18.95 11.85
C LYS A 268 13.29 -19.55 10.88
N SER A 269 13.74 -20.77 11.15
CA SER A 269 14.73 -21.49 10.36
C SER A 269 14.15 -22.07 9.06
N LEU A 270 12.82 -22.12 8.92
CA LEU A 270 12.16 -22.65 7.72
C LEU A 270 12.56 -21.93 6.43
N ILE A 271 12.79 -20.61 6.49
CA ILE A 271 13.34 -19.85 5.35
C ILE A 271 14.66 -19.23 5.78
N ILE A 272 15.77 -19.79 5.29
CA ILE A 272 17.12 -19.33 5.60
C ILE A 272 17.48 -18.16 4.68
N THR A 273 18.02 -17.10 5.26
CA THR A 273 18.61 -15.98 4.51
C THR A 273 20.10 -16.22 4.36
N LYS A 274 20.59 -16.34 3.12
CA LYS A 274 22.03 -16.31 2.82
C LYS A 274 22.40 -14.87 2.47
N ARG A 275 23.09 -14.20 3.39
CA ARG A 275 23.41 -12.76 3.30
C ARG A 275 24.05 -12.44 1.94
N LYS A 276 23.54 -11.42 1.24
CA LYS A 276 23.97 -10.99 -0.11
C LYS A 276 23.80 -12.03 -1.23
N VAL A 277 23.24 -13.21 -0.97
CA VAL A 277 23.05 -14.25 -2.00
C VAL A 277 21.56 -14.44 -2.29
N GLY A 278 20.75 -14.78 -1.30
CA GLY A 278 19.38 -15.19 -1.57
C GLY A 278 18.67 -15.86 -0.39
N TYR A 279 17.65 -16.64 -0.71
CA TYR A 279 16.78 -17.31 0.26
C TYR A 279 16.66 -18.79 -0.09
N MET A 280 16.49 -19.62 0.94
CA MET A 280 16.35 -21.06 0.80
C MET A 280 15.22 -21.55 1.70
N LEU A 281 14.33 -22.39 1.17
CA LEU A 281 13.40 -23.15 2.00
C LEU A 281 14.17 -24.33 2.61
N ASN A 282 14.27 -24.34 3.94
CA ASN A 282 15.03 -25.33 4.72
C ASN A 282 14.21 -26.60 4.94
N LEU A 283 13.83 -27.25 3.84
CA LEU A 283 13.16 -28.54 3.79
C LEU A 283 13.84 -29.39 2.72
N LYS A 284 13.84 -30.71 2.86
CA LYS A 284 14.33 -31.58 1.78
C LYS A 284 13.34 -31.54 0.63
N ARG A 285 13.85 -31.70 -0.60
CA ARG A 285 13.02 -31.73 -1.81
C ARG A 285 11.94 -32.82 -1.76
N GLU A 286 12.24 -33.93 -1.10
CA GLU A 286 11.32 -35.07 -0.89
C GLU A 286 10.17 -34.74 0.09
N GLU A 287 10.32 -33.69 0.90
CA GLU A 287 9.34 -33.27 1.91
C GLU A 287 8.37 -32.20 1.38
N VAL A 288 8.56 -31.73 0.13
CA VAL A 288 7.80 -30.61 -0.44
C VAL A 288 7.12 -31.02 -1.73
N TRP A 289 5.80 -30.91 -1.74
CA TRP A 289 4.95 -31.20 -2.89
C TRP A 289 4.23 -29.92 -3.32
N VAL A 290 4.43 -29.51 -4.58
CA VAL A 290 3.73 -28.35 -5.17
C VAL A 290 2.70 -28.89 -6.13
N LEU A 291 1.44 -28.88 -5.73
CA LEU A 291 0.30 -29.21 -6.60
C LEU A 291 -0.04 -27.96 -7.39
N VAL A 292 0.18 -27.99 -8.71
CA VAL A 292 -0.28 -26.95 -9.65
C VAL A 292 -1.43 -27.59 -10.40
N ASP A 293 -2.62 -27.00 -10.33
CA ASP A 293 -3.71 -27.37 -11.23
C ASP A 293 -3.34 -26.82 -12.62
N ASP A 294 -3.17 -27.71 -13.60
CA ASP A 294 -2.92 -27.38 -15.02
C ASP A 294 -4.13 -26.67 -15.67
#